data_AF-A0A1U7H256-F1
#
_entry.id   AF-A0A1U7H256-F1
#
_cell.length_a   1.000
_cell.length_b   1.000
_cell.length_c   1.000
_cell.angle_alpha   90.00
_cell.angle_beta   90.00
_cell.angle_gamma   90.00
#
_symmetry.space_group_name_H-M   'P 1'
#
loop_
_entity.id
_entity.type
_entity.pdbx_description
1 polymer ?
#
loop_
_entity_poly.entity_id
_entity_poly.type
_entity_poly.pdbx_seq_one_letter_code
_entity_poly.pdbx_strand_id
1 'polypeptide(L)' 'VVGEYFVDLIVEECVLVELKAVKNLDDGNFAQCMSYLKASRLKVCLLINFGNPKVEIKRIVR' A
#
# COMPACT_ATOMS: atom_id res chain seq x y z
N VAL A 1 -20.12 0.58 9.65
CA VAL A 1 -18.80 1.19 9.35
C VAL A 1 -17.92 0.08 8.79
N VAL A 2 -17.46 0.20 7.54
CA VAL A 2 -16.57 -0.80 6.90
C VAL A 2 -15.12 -0.41 7.21
N GLY A 3 -14.74 -0.44 8.50
CA GLY A 3 -13.39 -0.13 9.00
C GLY A 3 -12.92 1.31 8.82
N GLU A 4 -12.21 1.84 9.82
CA GLU A 4 -11.36 3.02 9.62
C GLU A 4 -9.98 2.52 9.23
N TYR A 5 -9.59 2.81 7.99
CA TYR A 5 -8.36 2.32 7.41
C TYR A 5 -7.43 3.50 7.18
N PHE A 6 -6.30 3.50 7.89
CA PHE A 6 -5.28 4.54 7.82
C PHE A 6 -4.12 4.04 6.97
N VAL A 7 -3.63 4.94 6.11
CA VAL A 7 -2.43 4.73 5.32
C VAL A 7 -1.22 5.04 6.19
N ASP A 8 -0.14 4.28 6.07
CA ASP A 8 1.08 4.54 6.83
C ASP A 8 1.70 5.90 6.50
N LEU A 9 1.87 6.21 5.21
CA LEU A 9 2.44 7.48 4.75
C LEU A 9 1.79 7.96 3.44
N ILE A 10 1.62 9.28 3.34
CA ILE A 10 1.35 9.99 2.09
C ILE A 10 2.48 10.98 1.86
N VAL A 11 3.16 10.88 0.73
CA VAL A 11 4.30 11.73 0.38
C VAL A 11 3.86 12.75 -0.66
N GLU A 12 4.05 14.04 -0.36
CA GLU A 12 3.78 15.17 -1.26
C GLU A 12 2.38 15.11 -1.90
N GLU A 13 1.39 14.58 -1.18
CA GLU A 13 0.01 14.36 -1.65
C GLU A 13 -0.08 13.63 -3.02
N CYS A 14 0.93 12.85 -3.39
CA CYS A 14 1.04 12.26 -4.73
C CYS A 14 1.34 10.75 -4.70
N VAL A 15 2.02 10.27 -3.65
CA VAL A 15 2.38 8.86 -3.50
C VAL A 15 1.87 8.34 -2.17
N LEU A 16 1.11 7.25 -2.24
CA LEU A 16 0.74 6.44 -1.10
C LEU A 16 1.85 5.45 -0.79
N VAL A 17 2.23 5.28 0.48
CA VAL A 17 3.18 4.23 0.89
C VAL A 17 2.54 3.39 1.99
N GLU A 18 2.52 2.08 1.77
CA GLU A 18 1.98 1.07 2.68
C GLU A 18 3.10 0.10 3.06
N LEU A 19 3.30 -0.11 4.35
CA LEU A 19 4.35 -0.93 4.91
C LEU A 19 3.78 -2.24 5.45
N LYS A 20 4.44 -3.36 5.15
CA LYS A 20 4.12 -4.67 5.71
C LYS A 20 5.37 -5.32 6.29
N ALA A 21 5.18 -6.22 7.25
CA ALA A 21 6.21 -7.09 7.81
C ALA A 21 5.71 -8.55 7.79
N VAL A 22 5.43 -9.05 6.60
CA VAL A 22 4.80 -10.36 6.39
C VAL A 22 5.68 -11.27 5.56
N LYS A 23 5.50 -12.59 5.71
CA LYS A 23 6.27 -13.59 4.97
C LYS A 23 6.10 -13.45 3.46
N ASN A 24 4.86 -13.26 3.00
CA ASN A 24 4.53 -13.02 1.60
C ASN A 24 3.45 -11.96 1.50
N LEU A 25 3.53 -11.09 0.49
CA LEU A 25 2.41 -10.26 0.09
C LEU A 25 1.33 -11.10 -0.60
N ASP A 26 0.07 -10.79 -0.33
CA ASP A 26 -1.09 -11.45 -0.93
C ASP A 26 -1.98 -10.47 -1.73
N ASP A 27 -3.00 -11.03 -2.40
CA ASP A 27 -3.96 -10.25 -3.19
C ASP A 27 -4.80 -9.31 -2.32
N GLY A 28 -4.96 -9.62 -1.02
CA GLY A 28 -5.63 -8.74 -0.06
C GLY A 28 -4.84 -7.46 0.17
N ASN A 29 -3.51 -7.56 0.31
CA ASN A 29 -2.64 -6.38 0.43
C ASN A 29 -2.72 -5.49 -0.82
N PHE A 30 -2.78 -6.10 -2.01
CA PHE A 30 -2.93 -5.35 -3.26
C PHE A 30 -4.33 -4.69 -3.37
N ALA A 31 -5.40 -5.43 -3.05
CA ALA A 31 -6.76 -4.91 -3.08
C ALA A 31 -6.97 -3.75 -2.11
N GLN A 32 -6.32 -3.78 -0.95
CA GLN A 32 -6.31 -2.68 0.01
C GLN A 32 -5.69 -1.42 -0.62
N CYS A 33 -4.49 -1.54 -1.20
CA CYS A 33 -3.82 -0.42 -1.87
C CYS A 33 -4.67 0.17 -3.02
N MET A 34 -5.31 -0.70 -3.82
CA MET A 34 -6.20 -0.26 -4.89
C MET A 34 -7.43 0.48 -4.37
N SER A 35 -7.98 0.06 -3.22
CA SER A 35 -9.11 0.75 -2.58
C SER A 35 -8.70 2.14 -2.10
N TYR A 36 -7.50 2.28 -1.55
CA TYR A 36 -6.96 3.58 -1.17
C TYR A 36 -6.67 4.49 -2.35
N LEU A 37 -6.08 3.99 -3.43
CA LEU A 37 -5.87 4.79 -4.65
C LEU A 37 -7.20 5.32 -5.21
N LYS A 38 -8.27 4.51 -5.16
CA LYS A 38 -9.62 4.95 -5.55
C LYS A 38 -10.17 6.03 -4.61
N ALA A 39 -10.07 5.84 -3.30
CA ALA A 39 -10.62 6.75 -2.30
C ALA A 39 -9.88 8.09 -2.25
N SER A 40 -8.55 8.05 -2.28
CA SER A 40 -7.66 9.24 -2.21
C SER A 40 -7.49 9.97 -3.54
N ARG A 41 -7.94 9.37 -4.66
CA ARG A 41 -7.69 9.84 -6.04
C ARG A 41 -6.21 9.91 -6.44
N LEU A 42 -5.32 9.36 -5.62
CA LEU A 42 -3.91 9.20 -5.96
C LEU A 42 -3.74 8.12 -7.03
N LYS A 43 -2.62 8.19 -7.76
CA LYS A 43 -2.33 7.29 -8.88
C LYS A 43 -1.31 6.21 -8.57
N VAL A 44 -0.46 6.44 -7.56
CA VAL A 44 0.68 5.58 -7.26
C VAL A 44 0.65 5.18 -5.80
N CYS A 45 0.80 3.87 -5.57
CA CYS A 45 1.06 3.29 -4.25
C CYS A 45 2.37 2.50 -4.30
N LEU A 46 3.22 2.66 -3.28
CA LEU A 46 4.34 1.79 -3.01
C LEU A 46 3.97 0.86 -1.84
N LEU A 47 3.79 -0.42 -2.15
CA LEU A 47 3.61 -1.47 -1.16
C LEU A 47 4.97 -2.08 -0.85
N ILE A 48 5.48 -1.84 0.36
CA ILE A 48 6.83 -2.22 0.78
C ILE A 48 6.74 -3.27 1.87
N ASN A 49 7.38 -4.43 1.68
CA ASN A 49 7.41 -5.51 2.65
C ASN A 49 8.81 -5.69 3.23
N PHE A 50 8.91 -5.50 4.55
CA PHE A 50 10.10 -5.68 5.37
C PHE A 50 10.14 -7.03 6.10
N GLY A 51 9.17 -7.93 5.85
CA GLY A 51 9.08 -9.23 6.52
C GLY A 51 10.11 -10.26 6.06
N ASN A 52 10.94 -9.93 5.07
CA ASN A 52 11.94 -10.79 4.46
C ASN A 52 13.35 -10.18 4.61
N PRO A 53 14.44 -10.98 4.54
CA PRO A 53 15.82 -10.47 4.60
C PRO A 53 16.14 -9.43 3.51
N LYS A 54 15.43 -9.47 2.38
CA LYS A 54 15.45 -8.44 1.35
C LYS A 54 14.10 -7.74 1.33
N VAL A 55 14.13 -6.42 1.24
CA VAL A 55 12.94 -5.59 1.09
C VAL A 55 12.29 -5.90 -0.26
N GLU A 56 11.01 -6.26 -0.24
CA GLU A 56 10.19 -6.40 -1.44
C GLU A 56 9.41 -5.10 -1.65
N ILE A 57 9.45 -4.55 -2.87
CA ILE A 57 8.76 -3.32 -3.23
C ILE A 57 7.87 -3.60 -4.44
N LYS A 58 6.57 -3.33 -4.30
CA LYS A 58 5.61 -3.35 -5.41
C LYS A 58 5.09 -1.95 -5.67
N ARG A 59 5.26 -1.47 -6.90
CA ARG A 59 4.63 -0.24 -7.38
C ARG A 59 3.29 -0.58 -8.01
N ILE A 60 2.23 0.00 -7.47
CA ILE A 60 0.85 -0.18 -7.92
C ILE A 60 0.40 1.12 -8.59
N VAL A 61 -0.19 1.02 -9.77
CA VAL A 61 -0.64 2.16 -10.59
C VAL A 61 -2.10 1.95 -10.99
N ARG A 62 -2.91 3.01 -10.86
CA ARG A 62 -4.32 3.08 -11.26
C ARG A 62 -4.52 3.97 -12.47
#